data_AF-A0A1Q7QTX3-F1
#
_entry.id   AF-A0A1Q7QTX3-F1
#
_cell.length_a   1.000
_cell.length_b   1.000
_cell.length_c   1.000
_cell.angle_alpha   90.00
_cell.angle_beta   90.00
_cell.angle_gamma   90.00
#
_symmetry.space_group_name_H-M   'P 1'
#
loop_
_entity.id
_entity.type
_entity.pdbx_description
1 polymer ?
#
loop_
_entity_poly.entity_id
_entity_poly.type
_entity_poly.pdbx_seq_one_letter_code
_entity_poly.pdbx_strand_id
1 'polypeptide(L)'
;MQLPTAVTGDLCLETGLDVGDGARTMYRPGRQHSSYVYSVAQRFPDEWFGAIFVVFPLLASLYGARPKIRKSSARRNGICLYLNSRAIVLFKHKSLGLPVGECSRIASIPRFVRNAGDVGLQRFVEGFQYADGSFVGGTSPCIRLTTSSVKA
;
A
#
# COMPACT_ATOMS: atom_id res chain seq x y z
N MET A 1 -17.54 5.17 -5.47
CA MET A 1 -16.19 4.73 -5.90
C MET A 1 -15.71 5.69 -6.95
N GLN A 2 -14.48 6.16 -6.83
CA GLN A 2 -13.79 6.99 -7.81
C GLN A 2 -12.36 6.45 -8.00
N LEU A 3 -11.70 6.85 -9.08
CA LEU A 3 -10.28 6.59 -9.29
C LEU A 3 -9.57 7.94 -9.47
N PRO A 4 -8.36 8.10 -8.91
CA PRO A 4 -7.57 9.30 -9.13
C PRO A 4 -7.32 9.53 -10.63
N THR A 5 -7.57 10.75 -11.10
CA THR A 5 -7.32 11.18 -12.49
C THR A 5 -6.06 12.02 -12.64
N ALA A 6 -5.46 12.43 -11.51
CA ALA A 6 -4.23 13.20 -11.45
C ALA A 6 -3.31 12.61 -10.38
N VAL A 7 -2.00 12.85 -10.53
CA VAL A 7 -1.01 12.47 -9.53
C VAL A 7 -1.02 13.51 -8.41
N THR A 8 -1.50 13.12 -7.24
CA THR A 8 -1.54 13.95 -6.04
C THR A 8 -0.54 13.46 -5.00
N GLY A 9 -0.23 14.31 -4.01
CA GLY A 9 0.58 13.91 -2.85
C GLY A 9 -0.03 12.72 -2.11
N ASP A 10 -1.34 12.64 -2.01
CA ASP A 10 -2.02 11.51 -1.36
C ASP A 10 -1.93 10.22 -2.18
N LEU A 11 -2.00 10.30 -3.51
CA LEU A 11 -1.74 9.14 -4.36
C LEU A 11 -0.29 8.65 -4.19
N CYS A 12 0.68 9.57 -4.09
CA CYS A 12 2.07 9.21 -3.85
C CYS A 12 2.27 8.58 -2.47
N LEU A 13 1.67 9.15 -1.42
CA LEU A 13 1.66 8.58 -0.07
C LEU A 13 1.08 7.17 -0.06
N GLU A 14 -0.10 6.98 -0.66
CA GLU A 14 -0.75 5.68 -0.74
C GLU A 14 0.04 4.68 -1.56
N THR A 15 0.75 5.13 -2.59
CA THR A 15 1.66 4.28 -3.36
C THR A 15 2.86 3.83 -2.54
N GLY A 16 3.42 4.71 -1.69
CA GLY A 16 4.49 4.33 -0.76
C GLY A 16 4.05 3.23 0.20
N LEU A 17 2.85 3.39 0.79
CA LEU A 17 2.22 2.37 1.63
C LEU A 17 2.00 1.06 0.86
N ASP A 18 1.50 1.15 -0.36
CA ASP A 18 1.19 0.00 -1.22
C ASP A 18 2.45 -0.76 -1.68
N VAL A 19 3.59 -0.08 -1.78
CA VAL A 19 4.89 -0.71 -2.09
C VAL A 19 5.47 -1.44 -0.88
N GLY A 20 5.24 -0.94 0.34
CA GLY A 20 5.68 -1.59 1.58
C GLY A 20 4.77 -2.74 2.02
N ASP A 21 3.51 -2.44 2.31
CA ASP A 21 2.55 -3.34 2.97
C ASP A 21 1.39 -3.79 2.07
N GLY A 22 1.36 -3.29 0.84
CA GLY A 22 0.28 -3.55 -0.10
C GLY A 22 0.34 -4.93 -0.74
N ALA A 23 -0.82 -5.58 -0.81
CA ALA A 23 -1.01 -6.83 -1.52
C ALA A 23 -2.21 -6.75 -2.47
N ARG A 24 -2.06 -7.35 -3.65
CA ARG A 24 -3.07 -7.36 -4.72
C ARG A 24 -3.27 -8.78 -5.19
N THR A 25 -4.46 -9.33 -4.94
CA THR A 25 -4.79 -10.71 -5.33
C THR A 25 -5.91 -10.72 -6.35
N MET A 26 -5.63 -11.37 -7.48
CA MET A 26 -6.61 -11.70 -8.52
C MET A 26 -6.89 -13.19 -8.44
N TYR A 27 -8.01 -13.58 -7.83
CA TYR A 27 -8.44 -14.97 -7.85
C TYR A 27 -9.15 -15.25 -9.17
N ARG A 28 -8.56 -16.11 -10.02
CA ARG A 28 -9.29 -16.75 -11.12
C ARG A 28 -10.01 -17.97 -10.55
N PRO A 29 -11.35 -18.02 -10.52
CA PRO A 29 -12.06 -19.16 -9.99
C PRO A 29 -12.44 -20.10 -11.12
N GLY A 30 -12.29 -21.39 -10.85
CA GLY A 30 -12.68 -22.47 -11.74
C GLY A 30 -14.19 -22.68 -11.91
N ARG A 31 -15.06 -21.71 -11.57
CA ARG A 31 -16.47 -21.57 -12.01
C ARG A 31 -17.10 -20.33 -11.32
N GLN A 32 -17.43 -19.30 -12.10
CA GLN A 32 -18.36 -18.18 -11.85
C GLN A 32 -17.95 -16.81 -11.22
N HIS A 33 -16.96 -16.63 -10.32
CA HIS A 33 -16.74 -15.26 -9.75
C HIS A 33 -15.29 -14.84 -9.48
N SER A 34 -14.64 -14.16 -10.43
CA SER A 34 -13.30 -13.59 -10.21
C SER A 34 -13.30 -12.56 -9.06
N SER A 35 -12.46 -12.77 -8.05
CA SER A 35 -12.33 -11.87 -6.90
C SER A 35 -11.07 -11.02 -7.04
N TYR A 36 -11.24 -9.70 -6.91
CA TYR A 36 -10.18 -8.71 -7.03
C TYR A 36 -10.03 -8.00 -5.69
N VAL A 37 -8.99 -8.35 -4.96
CA VAL A 37 -8.76 -7.82 -3.62
C VAL A 37 -7.49 -6.99 -3.62
N TYR A 38 -7.64 -5.73 -3.22
CA TYR A 38 -6.53 -4.91 -2.75
C TYR A 38 -6.56 -4.92 -1.22
N SER A 39 -5.41 -5.09 -0.58
CA SER A 39 -5.28 -5.01 0.87
C SER A 39 -3.99 -4.35 1.31
N VAL A 40 -4.03 -3.68 2.46
CA VAL A 40 -2.87 -3.19 3.19
C VAL A 40 -2.82 -3.92 4.53
N ALA A 41 -1.72 -4.63 4.80
CA ALA A 41 -1.50 -5.33 6.05
C ALA A 41 -0.89 -4.39 7.10
N GLN A 42 -1.31 -4.54 8.35
CA GLN A 42 -0.82 -3.77 9.50
C GLN A 42 -0.71 -4.71 10.72
N ARG A 43 0.06 -4.36 11.74
CA ARG A 43 0.25 -5.14 12.96
C ARG A 43 -0.69 -4.70 14.08
N PHE A 44 -1.30 -5.66 14.77
CA PHE A 44 -2.06 -5.42 16.00
C PHE A 44 -1.20 -5.74 17.23
N PRO A 45 -1.29 -4.96 18.31
CA PRO A 45 -2.07 -3.73 18.48
C PRO A 45 -1.38 -2.46 17.94
N ASP A 46 -0.09 -2.54 17.68
CA ASP A 46 0.80 -1.37 17.53
C ASP A 46 0.38 -0.41 16.41
N GLU A 47 -0.13 -0.94 15.29
CA GLU A 47 -0.50 -0.15 14.11
C GLU A 47 -2.02 0.01 13.95
N TRP A 48 -2.84 -0.44 14.92
CA TRP A 48 -4.31 -0.31 14.85
C TRP A 48 -4.77 1.14 14.72
N PHE A 49 -4.15 2.05 15.48
CA PHE A 49 -4.46 3.48 15.41
C PHE A 49 -4.14 4.04 14.03
N GLY A 50 -2.96 3.75 13.50
CA GLY A 50 -2.58 4.17 12.16
C GLY A 50 -3.49 3.58 11.07
N ALA A 51 -3.89 2.32 11.19
CA ALA A 51 -4.86 1.68 10.31
C ALA A 51 -6.19 2.46 10.25
N ILE A 52 -6.75 2.87 11.40
CA ILE A 52 -8.04 3.57 11.48
C ILE A 52 -7.94 5.04 11.11
N PHE A 53 -6.92 5.74 11.60
CA PHE A 53 -6.85 7.20 11.52
C PHE A 53 -6.01 7.71 10.35
N VAL A 54 -5.20 6.85 9.72
CA VAL A 54 -4.35 7.21 8.58
C VAL A 54 -4.74 6.43 7.34
N VAL A 55 -4.62 5.10 7.38
CA VAL A 55 -4.79 4.25 6.18
C VAL A 55 -6.25 4.22 5.71
N PHE A 56 -7.21 4.01 6.62
CA PHE A 56 -8.62 3.99 6.28
C PHE A 56 -9.11 5.29 5.60
N PRO A 57 -8.90 6.49 6.18
CA PRO A 57 -9.38 7.73 5.55
C PRO A 57 -8.65 8.03 4.24
N LEU A 58 -7.36 7.73 4.12
CA LEU A 58 -6.59 7.89 2.88
C LEU A 58 -7.21 7.06 1.74
N LEU A 59 -7.44 5.77 1.98
CA LEU A 59 -8.07 4.88 1.00
C LEU A 59 -9.52 5.30 0.69
N ALA A 60 -10.27 5.71 1.71
CA ALA A 60 -11.64 6.17 1.54
C ALA A 60 -11.75 7.43 0.67
N SER A 61 -10.83 8.38 0.87
CA SER A 61 -10.75 9.62 0.11
C SER A 61 -10.32 9.36 -1.34
N LEU A 62 -9.21 8.65 -1.55
CA LEU A 62 -8.66 8.41 -2.88
C LEU A 62 -9.61 7.60 -3.78
N TYR A 63 -10.24 6.58 -3.22
CA TYR A 63 -11.04 5.64 -4.01
C TYR A 63 -12.55 5.83 -3.85
N GLY A 64 -13.01 6.77 -3.02
CA GLY A 64 -14.43 6.98 -2.73
C GLY A 64 -15.13 5.68 -2.31
N ALA A 65 -14.41 4.84 -1.57
CA ALA A 65 -14.80 3.48 -1.21
C ALA A 65 -14.35 3.18 0.22
N ARG A 66 -15.26 2.69 1.07
CA ARG A 66 -14.94 2.38 2.47
C ARG A 66 -14.19 1.04 2.56
N PRO A 67 -12.91 1.01 2.99
CA PRO A 67 -12.22 -0.25 3.22
C PRO A 67 -12.93 -1.06 4.30
N LYS A 68 -12.86 -2.38 4.20
CA LYS A 68 -13.27 -3.27 5.29
C LYS A 68 -12.05 -3.61 6.12
N ILE A 69 -12.21 -3.68 7.44
CA ILE A 69 -11.15 -4.06 8.37
C ILE A 69 -11.40 -5.51 8.79
N ARG A 70 -10.38 -6.37 8.66
CA ARG A 70 -10.40 -7.74 9.19
C ARG A 70 -9.16 -7.98 10.04
N LYS A 71 -9.33 -8.62 11.19
CA LYS A 71 -8.20 -9.24 11.86
C LYS A 71 -7.70 -10.38 10.97
N SER A 72 -6.38 -10.46 10.81
CA SER A 72 -5.73 -11.64 10.23
C SER A 72 -5.88 -12.83 11.17
N SER A 73 -5.30 -13.98 10.83
CA SER A 73 -5.37 -15.16 11.70
C SER A 73 -4.77 -14.88 13.08
N ALA A 74 -5.26 -15.57 14.09
CA ALA A 74 -4.77 -15.47 15.48
C ALA A 74 -3.26 -15.71 15.63
N ARG A 75 -2.62 -16.33 14.63
CA ARG A 75 -1.19 -16.61 14.59
C ARG A 75 -0.33 -15.46 14.06
N ARG A 76 -0.92 -14.54 13.27
CA ARG A 76 -0.20 -13.41 12.64
C ARG A 76 -0.37 -12.09 13.37
N ASN A 77 -1.34 -11.99 14.30
CA ASN A 77 -1.66 -10.75 15.02
C ASN A 77 -1.72 -9.50 14.12
N GLY A 78 -2.08 -9.66 12.86
CA GLY A 78 -2.22 -8.57 11.92
C GLY A 78 -3.66 -8.09 11.79
N ILE A 79 -3.84 -6.90 11.26
CA ILE A 79 -5.10 -6.35 10.75
C ILE A 79 -4.88 -6.06 9.27
N CYS A 80 -5.88 -6.35 8.45
CA CYS A 80 -5.86 -6.01 7.04
C CYS A 80 -7.04 -5.08 6.73
N LEU A 81 -6.73 -3.95 6.09
CA LEU A 81 -7.73 -3.16 5.38
C LEU A 81 -7.83 -3.70 3.97
N TYR A 82 -9.03 -3.97 3.48
CA TYR A 82 -9.20 -4.50 2.13
C TYR A 82 -10.37 -3.87 1.38
N LEU A 83 -10.16 -3.71 0.07
CA LEU A 83 -11.11 -3.22 -0.91
C LEU A 83 -11.31 -4.33 -1.95
N ASN A 84 -12.55 -4.81 -2.07
CA ASN A 84 -12.93 -5.74 -3.14
C ASN A 84 -13.40 -4.92 -4.34
N SER A 85 -12.47 -4.63 -5.25
CA SER A 85 -12.74 -3.81 -6.42
C SER A 85 -11.81 -4.16 -7.57
N ARG A 86 -12.40 -4.67 -8.66
CA ARG A 86 -11.69 -4.89 -9.92
C ARG A 86 -11.09 -3.59 -10.45
N ALA A 87 -11.81 -2.47 -10.35
CA ALA A 87 -11.36 -1.19 -10.86
C ALA A 87 -10.09 -0.71 -10.15
N ILE A 88 -10.02 -0.82 -8.82
CA ILE A 88 -8.85 -0.38 -8.03
C ILE A 88 -7.64 -1.27 -8.32
N VAL A 89 -7.81 -2.60 -8.34
CA VAL A 89 -6.70 -3.51 -8.63
C VAL A 89 -6.17 -3.30 -10.05
N LEU A 90 -7.06 -3.13 -11.04
CA LEU A 90 -6.64 -2.86 -12.41
C LEU A 90 -6.04 -1.48 -12.60
N PHE A 91 -6.53 -0.45 -11.91
CA PHE A 91 -5.93 0.90 -11.92
C PHE A 91 -4.49 0.86 -11.42
N LYS A 92 -4.27 0.26 -10.24
CA LYS A 92 -2.93 0.10 -9.67
C LYS A 92 -2.00 -0.67 -10.61
N HIS A 93 -2.49 -1.75 -11.20
CA HIS A 93 -1.67 -2.59 -12.07
C HIS A 93 -1.41 -1.98 -13.45
N LYS A 94 -2.47 -1.58 -14.15
CA LYS A 94 -2.40 -1.16 -15.55
C LYS A 94 -2.06 0.33 -15.72
N SER A 95 -2.49 1.17 -14.78
CA SER A 95 -2.28 2.62 -14.87
C SER A 95 -1.05 3.07 -14.08
N LEU A 96 -0.87 2.58 -12.85
CA LEU A 96 0.31 2.93 -12.02
C LEU A 96 1.51 2.02 -12.28
N GLY A 97 1.32 0.90 -12.99
CA GLY A 97 2.38 -0.06 -13.31
C GLY A 97 2.81 -0.92 -12.12
N LEU A 98 2.01 -1.02 -11.06
CA LEU A 98 2.34 -1.81 -9.87
C LEU A 98 2.14 -3.32 -10.15
N PRO A 99 3.02 -4.21 -9.66
CA PRO A 99 2.90 -5.64 -9.90
C PRO A 99 1.69 -6.26 -9.19
N VAL A 100 1.07 -7.28 -9.79
CA VAL A 100 -0.03 -8.06 -9.17
C VAL A 100 0.55 -9.36 -8.60
N GLY A 101 0.06 -9.78 -7.44
CA GLY A 101 0.56 -10.94 -6.71
C GLY A 101 1.35 -10.54 -5.46
N GLU A 102 2.06 -11.51 -4.87
CA GLU A 102 3.03 -11.23 -3.82
C GLU A 102 4.10 -10.28 -4.36
N CYS A 103 4.54 -9.33 -3.54
CA CYS A 103 5.52 -8.31 -3.92
C CYS A 103 6.69 -8.97 -4.66
N SER A 104 6.89 -8.61 -5.93
CA SER A 104 8.07 -9.02 -6.67
C SER A 104 9.30 -8.59 -5.86
N ARG A 105 10.34 -9.43 -5.82
CA ARG A 105 11.65 -9.08 -5.22
C ARG A 105 12.37 -7.94 -5.95
N ILE A 106 11.65 -7.11 -6.69
CA ILE A 106 12.12 -5.94 -7.39
C ILE A 106 11.09 -4.86 -7.07
N ALA A 107 11.40 -4.02 -6.09
CA ALA A 107 10.66 -2.81 -5.75
C ALA A 107 11.44 -1.63 -6.31
N SER A 108 10.76 -0.75 -7.05
CA SER A 108 11.36 0.49 -7.55
C SER A 108 10.36 1.61 -7.38
N ILE A 109 10.87 2.83 -7.15
CA ILE A 109 10.02 4.02 -7.11
C ILE A 109 9.34 4.17 -8.47
N PRO A 110 8.00 4.13 -8.56
CA PRO A 110 7.28 4.18 -9.84
C PRO A 110 7.59 5.48 -10.61
N ARG A 111 7.61 5.40 -11.94
CA ARG A 111 7.94 6.56 -12.79
C ARG A 111 7.02 7.75 -12.56
N PHE A 112 5.71 7.53 -12.35
CA PHE A 112 4.76 8.61 -12.11
C PHE A 112 5.05 9.37 -10.81
N VAL A 113 5.60 8.71 -9.79
CA VAL A 113 6.03 9.35 -8.54
C VAL A 113 7.26 10.22 -8.81
N ARG A 114 8.25 9.71 -9.57
CA ARG A 114 9.44 10.49 -9.94
C ARG A 114 9.08 11.73 -10.76
N ASN A 115 8.08 11.61 -11.62
CA ASN A 115 7.59 12.71 -12.46
C ASN A 115 6.77 13.74 -11.68
N ALA A 116 6.29 13.41 -10.47
CA ALA A 116 5.56 14.35 -9.61
C ALA A 116 6.48 15.33 -8.87
N GLY A 117 7.80 15.26 -9.10
CA GLY A 117 8.80 16.12 -8.48
C GLY A 117 9.01 15.83 -7.00
N ASP A 118 9.71 16.74 -6.32
CA ASP A 118 10.18 16.55 -4.95
C ASP A 118 9.02 16.32 -3.96
N VAL A 119 7.89 17.02 -4.14
CA VAL A 119 6.70 16.87 -3.29
C VAL A 119 6.13 15.46 -3.42
N GLY A 120 5.99 14.95 -4.64
CA GLY A 120 5.49 13.59 -4.86
C GLY A 120 6.44 12.53 -4.29
N LEU A 121 7.75 12.72 -4.49
CA LEU A 121 8.77 11.83 -3.95
C LEU A 121 8.78 11.83 -2.42
N GLN A 122 8.69 13.00 -1.78
CA GLN A 122 8.61 13.12 -0.33
C GLN A 122 7.41 12.36 0.22
N ARG A 123 6.22 12.59 -0.35
CA ARG A 123 4.99 11.90 0.07
C ARG A 123 5.09 10.39 -0.12
N PHE A 124 5.68 9.93 -1.21
CA PHE A 124 5.96 8.51 -1.41
C PHE A 124 6.88 7.94 -0.33
N VAL A 125 7.98 8.63 0.00
CA VAL A 125 8.92 8.20 1.05
C VAL A 125 8.22 8.16 2.42
N GLU A 126 7.39 9.15 2.75
CA GLU A 126 6.59 9.14 3.99
C GLU A 126 5.70 7.90 4.08
N GLY A 127 5.04 7.52 2.99
CA GLY A 127 4.18 6.34 2.95
C GLY A 127 4.98 5.04 3.03
N PHE A 128 6.11 4.96 2.34
CA PHE A 128 6.98 3.79 2.39
C PHE A 128 7.64 3.62 3.76
N GLN A 129 8.04 4.73 4.39
CA GLN A 129 8.54 4.75 5.76
C GLN A 129 7.46 4.35 6.77
N TYR A 130 6.22 4.79 6.60
CA TYR A 130 5.14 4.36 7.47
C TYR A 130 5.00 2.83 7.44
N ALA A 131 5.13 2.22 6.25
CA ALA A 131 4.93 0.78 6.08
C ALA A 131 6.12 -0.06 6.60
N ASP A 132 7.35 0.25 6.20
CA ASP A 132 8.53 -0.60 6.50
C ASP A 132 9.62 0.10 7.31
N GLY A 133 9.38 1.33 7.77
CA GLY A 133 10.32 2.11 8.55
C GLY A 133 10.44 1.63 10.00
N SER A 134 11.66 1.34 10.43
CA SER A 134 11.99 1.08 11.82
C SER A 134 12.81 2.22 12.40
N PHE A 135 12.37 2.79 13.53
CA PHE A 135 13.15 3.78 14.26
C PHE A 135 14.27 3.09 15.05
N VAL A 136 15.51 3.48 14.81
CA VAL A 136 16.68 2.95 15.50
C VAL A 136 17.23 4.05 16.40
N GLY A 137 17.07 3.89 17.71
CA GLY A 137 17.66 4.77 18.71
C GLY A 137 19.17 4.57 18.86
N GLY A 138 19.86 5.57 19.41
CA GLY A 138 21.30 5.54 19.65
C GLY A 138 21.92 6.93 19.62
N THR A 139 23.24 7.01 19.49
CA THR A 139 24.01 8.26 19.38
C THR A 139 23.72 9.04 18.09
N SER A 140 23.15 8.39 17.08
CA SER A 140 22.67 9.02 15.85
C SER A 140 21.35 8.36 15.45
N PRO A 141 20.20 8.85 15.95
CA PRO A 141 18.91 8.24 15.66
C PRO A 141 18.63 8.29 14.16
N CYS A 142 18.15 7.18 13.62
CA CYS A 142 17.85 7.08 12.19
C CYS A 142 16.60 6.23 11.92
N ILE A 143 16.03 6.43 10.73
CA ILE A 143 14.99 5.57 10.19
C ILE A 143 15.67 4.54 9.30
N ARG A 144 15.55 3.28 9.67
CA ARG A 144 16.01 2.16 8.87
C ARG A 144 14.87 1.64 8.02
N LEU A 145 15.10 1.55 6.72
CA LEU A 145 14.21 0.88 5.76
C LEU A 145 14.84 -0.45 5.37
N THR A 146 14.05 -1.51 5.36
CA THR A 146 14.46 -2.81 4.86
C THR A 146 13.81 -3.10 3.52
N THR A 147 14.44 -3.92 2.68
CA THR A 147 13.76 -4.42 1.49
C THR A 147 14.36 -5.75 1.11
N SER A 148 13.50 -6.69 0.73
CA SER A 148 13.93 -7.93 0.08
C SER A 148 14.16 -7.74 -1.43
N SER A 149 14.02 -6.51 -1.92
CA SER A 149 14.27 -6.18 -3.31
C SER A 149 15.74 -6.37 -3.65
N VAL A 150 16.03 -7.16 -4.68
CA VAL A 150 17.37 -7.25 -5.27
C VAL A 150 17.68 -5.93 -5.98
N LYS A 151 18.93 -5.48 -5.88
CA LYS A 151 19.44 -4.33 -6.61
C LYS A 151 19.50 -4.73 -8.09
N ALA A 152 18.67 -4.11 -8.92
CA ALA A 152 18.70 -4.28 -10.38
C ALA A 152 19.88 -3.52 -10.99
#